data_AF-A0A438DFY8-F1
#
_entry.id   AF-A0A438DFY8-F1
#
_cell.length_a   1.000
_cell.length_b   1.000
_cell.length_c   1.000
_cell.angle_alpha   90.00
_cell.angle_beta   90.00
_cell.angle_gamma   90.00
#
_symmetry.space_group_name_H-M   'P 1'
#
loop_
_entity.id
_entity.type
_entity.pdbx_description
1 polymer ?
#
loop_
_entity_poly.entity_id
_entity_poly.type
_entity_poly.pdbx_seq_one_letter_code
_entity_poly.pdbx_strand_id
1 'polypeptide(L)'
;MIGGKVVEKALLDLGASVNLLPYSVYKQLGLGELKPTTITLSLADRSMKIPRGVIEDVLVQVDNFYYPVDFVVLDTDPTVKEANLVPIILGRPFLATSNAIINCRNGLMQLTFGNMTLDLNIFYMSKKQITPEEEKVQKSYV
;
A
#
# COMPACT_ATOMS: atom_id res chain seq x y z
N MET A 1 1.77 -4.99 5.52
CA MET A 1 3.23 -4.77 5.42
C MET A 1 3.61 -4.59 3.96
N ILE A 2 4.70 -3.87 3.66
CA ILE A 2 5.23 -3.72 2.30
C ILE A 2 6.73 -4.04 2.35
N GLY A 3 7.20 -4.95 1.50
CA GLY A 3 8.61 -5.32 1.44
C GLY A 3 9.17 -5.76 2.80
N GLY A 4 8.37 -6.48 3.59
CA GLY A 4 8.77 -6.96 4.92
C GLY A 4 8.73 -5.92 6.05
N LYS A 5 8.26 -4.69 5.80
CA LYS A 5 8.15 -3.66 6.86
C LYS A 5 6.70 -3.26 7.13
N VAL A 6 6.44 -2.91 8.38
CA VAL A 6 5.12 -2.37 8.78
C VAL A 6 4.95 -0.99 8.17
N VAL A 7 3.79 -0.78 7.57
CA VAL A 7 3.33 0.50 7.05
C VAL A 7 2.05 0.82 7.80
N GLU A 8 1.98 1.99 8.43
CA GLU A 8 0.85 2.37 9.28
C GLU A 8 -0.45 2.54 8.48
N LYS A 9 -0.38 3.21 7.32
CA LYS A 9 -1.54 3.57 6.51
C LYS A 9 -1.22 3.55 5.03
N ALA A 10 -2.20 3.14 4.24
CA ALA A 10 -2.24 3.29 2.80
C ALA A 10 -3.64 3.74 2.39
N LEU A 11 -3.74 4.51 1.30
CA LEU A 11 -4.99 4.93 0.71
C LEU A 11 -5.40 3.92 -0.37
N LEU A 12 -6.61 3.38 -0.26
CA LEU A 12 -7.24 2.59 -1.32
C LEU A 12 -7.97 3.56 -2.24
N ASP A 13 -7.56 3.65 -3.51
CA ASP A 13 -8.07 4.67 -4.43
C ASP A 13 -8.49 4.08 -5.78
N LEU A 14 -9.80 4.02 -6.02
CA LEU A 14 -10.35 3.61 -7.31
C LEU A 14 -10.18 4.67 -8.41
N GLY A 15 -9.91 5.92 -8.05
CA GLY A 15 -9.58 7.00 -8.99
C GLY A 15 -8.13 6.95 -9.47
N ALA A 16 -7.23 6.31 -8.71
CA ALA A 16 -5.84 6.16 -9.09
C ALA A 16 -5.65 5.03 -10.12
N SER A 17 -5.04 5.36 -11.26
CA SER A 17 -4.71 4.40 -12.32
C SER A 17 -3.45 3.57 -12.05
N VAL A 18 -2.64 3.99 -11.06
CA VAL A 18 -1.39 3.35 -10.66
C VAL A 18 -1.35 3.19 -9.15
N ASN A 19 -0.54 2.26 -8.65
CA ASN A 19 -0.12 2.32 -7.25
C ASN A 19 1.04 3.31 -7.14
N LEU A 20 1.06 4.10 -6.07
CA LEU A 20 2.05 5.14 -5.85
C LEU A 20 2.77 4.93 -4.53
N LEU A 21 4.09 4.99 -4.58
CA LEU A 21 4.95 4.96 -3.40
C LEU A 21 5.73 6.27 -3.30
N PRO A 22 5.57 7.05 -2.21
CA PRO A 22 6.42 8.21 -1.94
C PRO A 22 7.90 7.83 -1.92
N TYR A 23 8.76 8.64 -2.53
CA TYR A 23 10.20 8.35 -2.58
C TYR A 23 10.84 8.23 -1.19
N SER A 24 10.41 9.05 -0.23
CA SER A 24 10.86 8.98 1.17
C SER A 24 10.55 7.62 1.80
N VAL A 25 9.35 7.09 1.55
CA VAL A 25 8.93 5.77 2.03
C VAL A 25 9.69 4.67 1.31
N TYR A 26 9.81 4.74 -0.03
CA TYR A 26 10.62 3.80 -0.81
C TYR A 26 12.06 3.69 -0.27
N LYS A 27 12.71 4.82 0.02
CA LYS A 27 14.05 4.85 0.63
C LYS A 27 14.10 4.13 1.98
N GLN A 28 13.12 4.39 2.84
CA GLN A 28 13.04 3.74 4.16
C GLN A 28 12.77 2.25 4.04
N LEU A 29 11.98 1.82 3.05
CA LEU A 29 11.68 0.43 2.77
C LEU A 29 12.90 -0.33 2.25
N GLY A 30 13.75 0.30 1.43
CA GLY A 30 14.98 -0.29 0.92
C GLY A 30 14.72 -1.36 -0.14
N LEU A 31 13.77 -1.10 -1.04
CA LEU A 31 13.20 -2.09 -1.98
C LEU A 31 14.10 -2.41 -3.20
N GLY A 32 15.38 -2.05 -3.19
CA GLY A 32 16.28 -2.25 -4.33
C GLY A 32 16.19 -1.15 -5.39
N GLU A 33 16.71 -1.40 -6.59
CA GLU A 33 16.84 -0.41 -7.66
C GLU A 33 15.50 -0.07 -8.35
N LEU A 34 15.30 1.20 -8.70
CA LEU A 34 14.16 1.63 -9.51
C LEU A 34 14.43 1.35 -10.99
N LYS A 35 13.45 0.75 -11.68
CA LYS A 35 13.46 0.65 -13.13
C LYS A 35 13.13 2.02 -13.74
N PRO A 36 13.92 2.48 -14.73
CA PRO A 36 13.57 3.68 -15.50
C PRO A 36 12.20 3.53 -16.17
N THR A 37 11.46 4.63 -16.25
CA THR A 37 10.15 4.66 -16.93
C THR A 37 9.98 5.94 -17.72
N THR A 38 9.25 5.85 -18.83
CA THR A 38 8.87 7.00 -19.66
C THR A 38 7.47 7.52 -19.32
N ILE A 39 6.83 6.98 -18.28
CA ILE A 39 5.50 7.40 -17.82
C ILE A 39 5.57 8.83 -17.29
N THR A 40 4.54 9.63 -17.58
CA THR A 40 4.28 10.89 -16.88
C THR A 40 2.92 10.79 -16.20
N LEU A 41 2.83 11.24 -14.95
CA LEU A 41 1.59 11.22 -14.17
C LEU A 41 0.86 12.55 -14.32
N SER A 42 -0.45 12.47 -14.57
CA SER A 42 -1.36 13.61 -14.40
C SER A 42 -2.07 13.46 -13.07
N LEU A 43 -1.94 14.46 -12.20
CA LEU A 43 -2.61 14.49 -10.91
C LEU A 43 -4.04 15.06 -11.05
N ALA A 44 -4.84 14.93 -9.99
CA ALA A 44 -6.22 15.42 -9.98
C ALA A 44 -6.33 16.94 -10.17
N ASP A 45 -5.30 17.68 -9.77
CA ASP A 45 -5.17 19.13 -10.02
C ASP A 45 -4.65 19.47 -11.43
N ARG A 46 -4.52 18.46 -12.30
CA ARG A 46 -3.99 18.52 -13.66
C ARG A 46 -2.51 18.88 -13.75
N SER A 47 -1.80 18.90 -12.62
CA SER A 47 -0.35 19.03 -12.64
C SER A 47 0.29 17.75 -13.19
N MET A 48 1.37 17.93 -13.95
CA MET A 48 2.14 16.82 -14.51
C MET A 48 3.36 16.54 -13.63
N LYS A 49 3.61 15.27 -13.34
CA LYS A 49 4.72 14.83 -12.52
C LYS A 49 5.48 13.70 -13.21
N ILE A 50 6.80 13.81 -13.22
CA ILE A 50 7.68 12.76 -13.73
C ILE A 50 8.08 11.90 -12.53
N PRO A 51 7.76 10.58 -12.55
CA PRO A 51 8.19 9.67 -11.51
C PRO A 51 9.70 9.42 -11.58
N ARG A 52 10.31 9.02 -10.47
CA ARG A 52 11.72 8.59 -10.45
C ARG A 52 11.94 7.27 -11.15
N GLY A 53 10.92 6.42 -11.18
CA GLY A 53 10.96 5.09 -11.74
C GLY A 53 9.80 4.23 -11.26
N VAL A 54 9.87 2.94 -11.60
CA VAL A 54 8.94 1.92 -11.15
C VAL A 54 9.71 0.89 -10.34
N ILE A 55 9.12 0.42 -9.25
CA ILE A 55 9.56 -0.80 -8.56
C ILE A 55 8.50 -1.88 -8.79
N GLU A 56 8.94 -3.03 -9.28
CA GLU A 56 8.07 -4.13 -9.67
C GLU A 56 8.08 -5.25 -8.62
N ASP A 57 7.02 -6.05 -8.59
CA ASP A 57 6.88 -7.27 -7.78
C ASP A 57 7.10 -7.06 -6.26
N VAL A 58 6.74 -5.88 -5.75
CA VAL A 58 6.82 -5.61 -4.31
C VAL A 58 5.71 -6.38 -3.59
N LEU A 59 6.09 -7.22 -2.63
CA LEU A 59 5.13 -7.96 -1.82
C LEU A 59 4.41 -7.01 -0.85
N VAL A 60 3.10 -6.87 -1.06
CA VAL A 60 2.17 -6.23 -0.13
C VAL A 60 1.42 -7.30 0.63
N GLN A 61 1.64 -7.32 1.95
CA GLN A 61 0.96 -8.24 2.85
C GLN A 61 -0.26 -7.56 3.47
N VAL A 62 -1.43 -8.19 3.31
CA VAL A 62 -2.68 -7.82 3.99
C VAL A 62 -3.13 -9.03 4.81
N ASP A 63 -3.11 -8.87 6.14
CA ASP A 63 -3.26 -9.99 7.07
C ASP A 63 -2.25 -11.11 6.75
N ASN A 64 -2.71 -12.29 6.34
CA ASN A 64 -1.85 -13.43 5.99
C ASN A 64 -1.61 -13.60 4.48
N PHE A 65 -2.16 -12.71 3.65
CA PHE A 65 -2.09 -12.84 2.19
C PHE A 65 -1.07 -11.88 1.60
N TYR A 66 -0.37 -12.34 0.57
CA TYR A 66 0.68 -11.60 -0.12
C TYR A 66 0.27 -11.34 -1.57
N TYR A 67 0.29 -10.08 -1.95
CA TYR A 67 -0.01 -9.63 -3.30
C TYR A 67 1.26 -9.03 -3.92
N PRO A 68 1.69 -9.49 -5.10
CA PRO A 68 2.74 -8.79 -5.85
C PRO A 68 2.16 -7.49 -6.43
N VAL A 69 2.88 -6.39 -6.23
CA VAL A 69 2.41 -5.05 -6.59
C VAL A 69 3.54 -4.23 -7.18
N ASP A 70 3.28 -3.67 -8.36
CA ASP A 70 4.15 -2.66 -8.96
C ASP A 70 3.76 -1.28 -8.46
N PHE A 71 4.76 -0.47 -8.11
CA PHE A 71 4.59 0.90 -7.67
C PHE A 71 5.33 1.88 -8.57
N VAL A 72 4.65 2.96 -8.92
CA VAL A 72 5.31 4.16 -9.45
C VAL A 72 5.87 4.95 -8.27
N VAL A 73 7.15 5.27 -8.31
CA VAL A 73 7.83 5.99 -7.24
C VAL A 73 7.93 7.47 -7.58
N LEU A 74 7.32 8.32 -6.75
CA LEU A 74 7.22 9.75 -6.99
C LEU A 74 7.90 10.55 -5.88
N ASP A 75 8.56 11.65 -6.27
CA ASP A 75 9.03 12.64 -5.31
C ASP A 75 7.87 13.31 -4.58
N THR A 76 7.97 13.29 -3.26
CA THR A 76 7.05 13.97 -2.36
C THR A 76 7.83 14.99 -1.56
N ASP A 77 7.24 16.15 -1.30
CA ASP A 77 7.93 17.23 -0.60
C ASP A 77 8.36 16.76 0.81
N PRO A 78 9.67 16.72 1.11
CA PRO A 78 10.19 16.23 2.39
C PRO A 78 9.96 17.21 3.55
N THR A 79 9.53 18.45 3.26
CA THR A 79 9.23 19.47 4.29
C THR A 79 7.84 19.30 4.90
N VAL A 80 7.05 18.40 4.34
CA VAL A 80 5.70 18.12 4.76
C VAL A 80 5.73 17.29 6.05
N LYS A 81 5.22 17.86 7.15
CA LYS A 81 5.08 17.20 8.47
C LYS A 81 4.43 15.83 8.30
N GLU A 82 4.73 14.87 9.19
CA GLU A 82 4.16 13.50 9.16
C GLU A 82 2.65 13.45 8.93
N ALA A 83 1.90 14.40 9.50
CA ALA A 83 0.44 14.52 9.33
C ALA A 83 -0.04 14.86 7.90
N ASN A 84 0.85 15.32 7.03
CA ASN A 84 0.56 15.77 5.67
C ASN A 84 1.28 14.93 4.60
N LEU A 85 1.98 13.84 4.98
CA LEU A 85 2.68 12.98 4.04
C LEU A 85 1.72 12.49 2.95
N VAL A 86 2.17 12.53 1.70
CA VAL A 86 1.47 11.86 0.60
C VAL A 86 1.35 10.38 0.99
N PRO A 87 0.14 9.83 1.10
CA PRO A 87 -0.02 8.44 1.52
C PRO A 87 0.54 7.51 0.43
N ILE A 88 0.92 6.30 0.83
CA ILE A 88 1.05 5.20 -0.14
C ILE A 88 -0.33 5.01 -0.75
N ILE A 89 -0.41 4.98 -2.09
CA ILE A 89 -1.68 4.79 -2.80
C ILE A 89 -1.68 3.38 -3.38
N LEU A 90 -2.67 2.61 -2.99
CA LEU A 90 -3.04 1.34 -3.61
C LEU A 90 -4.21 1.61 -4.55
N GLY A 91 -3.88 1.77 -5.82
CA GLY A 91 -4.81 2.17 -6.86
C GLY A 91 -5.59 1.00 -7.44
N ARG A 92 -6.23 1.24 -8.59
CA ARG A 92 -6.92 0.19 -9.35
C ARG A 92 -6.07 -1.06 -9.63
N PRO A 93 -4.75 -0.98 -9.92
CA PRO A 93 -3.97 -2.19 -10.16
C PRO A 93 -3.93 -3.12 -8.95
N PHE A 94 -3.63 -2.63 -7.74
CA PHE A 94 -3.69 -3.46 -6.54
C PHE A 94 -5.11 -4.01 -6.31
N LEU A 95 -6.12 -3.15 -6.39
CA LEU A 95 -7.52 -3.53 -6.16
C LEU A 95 -7.99 -4.61 -7.15
N ALA A 96 -7.54 -4.54 -8.40
CA ALA A 96 -7.79 -5.56 -9.41
C ALA A 96 -7.04 -6.87 -9.09
N THR A 97 -5.76 -6.80 -8.76
CA THR A 97 -4.95 -7.97 -8.37
C THR A 97 -5.55 -8.71 -7.19
N SER A 98 -6.06 -7.99 -6.20
CA SER A 98 -6.69 -8.57 -5.01
C SER A 98 -8.17 -8.91 -5.21
N ASN A 99 -8.73 -8.71 -6.41
CA ASN A 99 -10.16 -8.88 -6.69
C ASN A 99 -11.05 -8.19 -5.63
N ALA A 100 -10.76 -6.93 -5.33
CA ALA A 100 -11.38 -6.23 -4.21
C ALA A 100 -12.87 -5.93 -4.46
N ILE A 101 -13.72 -6.27 -3.48
CA ILE A 101 -15.13 -5.87 -3.42
C ILE A 101 -15.29 -4.93 -2.24
N ILE A 102 -15.63 -3.66 -2.50
CA ILE A 102 -15.72 -2.62 -1.47
C ILE A 102 -17.18 -2.20 -1.30
N ASN A 103 -17.74 -2.46 -0.13
CA ASN A 103 -19.03 -1.91 0.26
C ASN A 103 -18.83 -0.60 1.05
N CYS A 104 -18.90 0.52 0.34
CA CYS A 104 -18.68 1.84 0.93
C CYS A 104 -19.73 2.22 1.99
N ARG A 105 -20.92 1.62 1.98
CA ARG A 105 -21.99 1.94 2.94
C ARG A 105 -21.66 1.45 4.35
N ASN A 106 -21.12 0.24 4.46
CA ASN A 106 -20.86 -0.40 5.75
C ASN A 106 -19.37 -0.60 6.05
N GLY A 107 -18.48 -0.28 5.11
CA GLY A 107 -17.03 -0.40 5.28
C GLY A 107 -16.53 -1.84 5.19
N LEU A 108 -17.35 -2.80 4.76
CA LEU A 108 -16.89 -4.15 4.50
C LEU A 108 -16.15 -4.18 3.16
N MET A 109 -14.92 -4.67 3.18
CA MET A 109 -14.11 -4.92 2.02
C MET A 109 -13.73 -6.39 1.98
N GLN A 110 -13.93 -7.05 0.85
CA GLN A 110 -13.46 -8.40 0.62
C GLN A 110 -12.29 -8.38 -0.37
N LEU A 111 -11.23 -9.11 -0.06
CA LEU A 111 -10.13 -9.41 -0.98
C LEU A 111 -10.14 -10.92 -1.28
N THR A 112 -9.67 -11.32 -2.45
CA THR A 112 -9.50 -12.73 -2.83
C THR A 112 -8.02 -13.07 -2.97
N PHE A 113 -7.65 -14.30 -2.60
CA PHE A 113 -6.34 -14.87 -2.86
C PHE A 113 -6.51 -16.36 -3.22
N GLY A 114 -6.36 -16.70 -4.51
CA GLY A 114 -6.68 -18.04 -4.99
C GLY A 114 -8.18 -18.35 -4.77
N ASN A 115 -8.46 -19.41 -4.01
CA ASN A 115 -9.82 -19.80 -3.60
C ASN A 115 -10.22 -19.26 -2.21
N MET A 116 -9.36 -18.46 -1.58
CA MET A 116 -9.60 -17.90 -0.24
C MET A 116 -10.10 -16.46 -0.35
N THR A 117 -10.92 -16.04 0.61
CA THR A 117 -11.36 -14.65 0.76
C THR A 117 -10.96 -14.10 2.12
N LEU A 118 -10.68 -12.79 2.16
CA LEU A 118 -10.39 -12.03 3.37
C LEU A 118 -11.41 -10.91 3.50
N ASP A 119 -12.18 -10.92 4.58
CA ASP A 119 -13.11 -9.84 4.90
C ASP A 119 -12.47 -8.87 5.90
N LEU A 120 -12.48 -7.59 5.55
CA LEU A 120 -11.90 -6.49 6.29
C LEU A 120 -12.95 -5.43 6.56
N ASN A 121 -12.92 -4.83 7.75
CA ASN A 121 -13.69 -3.62 8.00
C ASN A 121 -12.78 -2.39 7.95
N ILE A 122 -12.81 -1.66 6.83
CA ILE A 122 -11.89 -0.54 6.57
C ILE A 122 -12.14 0.66 7.50
N PHE A 123 -13.28 0.74 8.18
CA PHE A 123 -13.54 1.78 9.19
C PHE A 123 -12.85 1.50 10.53
N TYR A 124 -12.54 0.22 10.83
CA TYR A 124 -11.95 -0.18 12.12
C TYR A 124 -10.50 -0.69 12.01
N MET A 125 -9.95 -0.85 10.80
CA MET A 125 -8.58 -1.34 10.60
C MET A 125 -7.49 -0.47 11.24
N SER A 126 -7.73 0.83 11.43
CA SER A 126 -6.77 1.74 12.09
C SER A 126 -6.62 1.52 13.60
N LYS A 127 -7.37 0.57 14.20
CA LYS A 127 -7.45 0.36 15.65
C LYS A 127 -6.82 -0.94 16.17
N LYS A 128 -6.33 -1.84 15.32
CA LYS A 128 -5.57 -3.01 15.81
C LYS A 128 -4.17 -2.58 16.25
N GLN A 129 -4.09 -2.06 17.48
CA GLN A 129 -2.87 -2.21 18.27
C GLN A 129 -2.69 -3.71 18.48
N ILE A 130 -1.51 -4.24 18.13
CA ILE A 130 -1.12 -5.60 18.51
C ILE A 130 -1.24 -5.65 20.03
N THR A 131 -2.14 -6.50 20.55
CA THR A 131 -2.24 -6.73 21.98
C THR A 131 -1.00 -7.50 22.44
N PRO A 132 -0.46 -7.22 23.65
CA PRO A 132 0.75 -7.90 24.17
C PRO A 132 0.66 -9.43 24.27
N GLU A 133 -0.51 -10.03 24.05
CA GLU A 133 -0.71 -11.47 24.09
C GLU A 133 -0.16 -12.19 22.85
N GLU A 134 -0.19 -11.56 21.67
CA GLU A 134 0.34 -12.17 20.43
C GLU A 134 1.89 -12.22 20.42
N GLU A 135 2.56 -11.28 21.10
CA GLU A 135 4.03 -11.32 21.30
C GLU A 135 4.47 -12.49 22.20
N LYS A 136 3.64 -12.90 23.16
CA LYS A 136 3.98 -14.00 24.07
C LYS A 136 3.92 -15.36 23.37
N VAL A 137 2.97 -15.54 22.46
CA VAL A 137 2.84 -16.77 21.67
C VAL A 137 4.02 -16.94 20.71
N GLN A 138 4.53 -15.85 20.12
CA GLN A 138 5.69 -15.93 19.22
C GLN A 138 7.01 -16.23 19.97
N LYS A 139 7.15 -15.78 21.23
CA LYS A 139 8.34 -16.01 22.06
C LYS A 139 8.37 -17.38 22.75
N SER A 140 7.27 -18.13 22.77
CA SER A 140 7.24 -19.50 23.34
C SER A 140 7.72 -20.58 22.37
N TYR A 141 8.05 -20.23 21.13
CA TYR A 141 8.55 -21.14 20.09
C TYR A 141 9.99 -20.84 19.63
N VAL A 142 10.75 -20.07 20.42
CA VAL A 142 12.21 -19.89 20.25
C VAL A 142 12.93 -20.34 21.50
#